data_AF-K2DN46-F1
#
_entry.id   AF-K2DN46-F1
#
_cell.length_a   1.000
_cell.length_b   1.000
_cell.length_c   1.000
_cell.angle_alpha   90.00
_cell.angle_beta   90.00
_cell.angle_gamma   90.00
#
_symmetry.space_group_name_H-M   'P 1'
#
loop_
_entity.id
_entity.type
_entity.pdbx_description
1 polymer ?
#
loop_
_entity_poly.entity_id
_entity_poly.type
_entity_poly.pdbx_seq_one_letter_code
_entity_poly.pdbx_strand_id
1 'polypeptide(L)'
;MGTLTNMGIFANGRAVEYLLTKMFSDPLDEVKGLAKQMIKEVKPFIGNFVERLETEKGEKYIAYLQTHENNCKELTVKYIKQTSAKTAKKKVVLVDYDKEAEAKIVASILFPYSHTSYEQILKKTKKFSAKKLQTIIETYVKERQGRWHKVGKAFEEIYYTFEIVSDNGAYKDLERHRICSQYRQYFTTQLGYEVPKDITDAGFCKKYTKAMDLAGKTFDRINKQFPEQA
;
A
#
# COMPACT_ATOMS: atom_id res chain seq x y z
N MET A 1 20.57 -16.81 11.50
CA MET A 1 21.65 -15.92 11.04
C MET A 1 20.96 -14.70 10.44
N GLY A 2 20.81 -13.62 11.22
CA GLY A 2 20.15 -12.40 10.73
C GLY A 2 21.12 -11.65 9.83
N THR A 3 20.77 -11.45 8.57
CA THR A 3 21.52 -10.56 7.68
C THR A 3 21.33 -9.12 8.16
N LEU A 4 22.40 -8.54 8.73
CA LEU A 4 22.45 -7.13 9.10
C LEU A 4 22.21 -6.30 7.84
N THR A 5 21.04 -5.69 7.76
CA THR A 5 20.68 -4.80 6.65
C THR A 5 20.86 -3.37 7.13
N ASN A 6 21.78 -2.64 6.50
CA ASN A 6 21.94 -1.22 6.77
C ASN A 6 20.85 -0.45 6.02
N MET A 7 20.10 0.38 6.74
CA MET A 7 19.04 1.22 6.17
C MET A 7 19.33 2.69 6.49
N GLY A 8 19.40 3.52 5.46
CA GLY A 8 19.44 4.98 5.60
C GLY A 8 18.05 5.57 5.42
N ILE A 9 17.61 6.41 6.37
CA ILE A 9 16.35 7.15 6.28
C ILE A 9 16.67 8.63 6.04
N PHE A 10 16.11 9.21 4.99
CA PHE A 10 16.08 10.65 4.79
C PHE A 10 14.64 11.13 4.86
N ALA A 11 14.35 12.01 5.83
CA ALA A 11 13.00 12.49 6.09
C ALA A 11 13.06 13.91 6.69
N ASN A 12 12.00 14.70 6.47
CA ASN A 12 11.82 15.96 7.19
C ASN A 12 11.31 15.70 8.62
N GLY A 13 11.41 16.69 9.51
CA GLY A 13 11.03 16.54 10.93
C GLY A 13 9.58 16.08 11.15
N ARG A 14 8.63 16.52 10.30
CA ARG A 14 7.22 16.06 10.38
C ARG A 14 7.06 14.59 10.00
N ALA A 15 7.80 14.14 9.00
CA ALA A 15 7.78 12.73 8.60
C ALA A 15 8.41 11.84 9.69
N VAL A 16 9.44 12.32 10.38
CA VAL A 16 10.02 11.63 11.54
C VAL A 16 9.05 11.61 12.72
N GLU A 17 8.40 12.73 13.05
CA GLU A 17 7.33 12.80 14.08
C GLU A 17 6.21 11.78 13.80
N TYR A 18 5.74 11.74 12.55
CA TYR A 18 4.70 10.80 12.14
C TYR A 18 5.15 9.34 12.22
N LEU A 19 6.37 9.03 11.77
CA LEU A 19 6.97 7.70 11.88
C LEU A 19 7.06 7.26 13.34
N LEU A 20 7.58 8.12 14.23
CA LEU A 20 7.69 7.81 15.65
C LEU A 20 6.32 7.60 16.29
N THR A 21 5.33 8.46 16.01
CA THR A 21 3.94 8.25 16.44
C THR A 21 3.46 6.85 16.05
N LYS A 22 3.67 6.46 14.78
CA LYS A 22 3.26 5.15 14.28
C LYS A 22 3.98 4.01 14.97
N MET A 23 5.28 4.11 15.19
CA MET A 23 6.07 3.11 15.90
C MET A 23 5.66 2.96 17.37
N PHE A 24 5.29 4.05 18.04
CA PHE A 24 4.77 3.97 19.42
C PHE A 24 3.35 3.40 19.50
N SER A 25 2.55 3.55 18.44
CA SER A 25 1.22 2.93 18.34
C SER A 25 1.27 1.44 18.00
N ASP A 26 2.41 0.91 17.56
CA ASP A 26 2.57 -0.48 17.16
C ASP A 26 2.38 -1.44 18.36
N PRO A 27 1.78 -2.63 18.19
CA PRO A 27 1.63 -3.59 19.27
C PRO A 27 2.98 -4.16 19.74
N LEU A 28 4.01 -4.20 18.89
CA LEU A 28 5.29 -4.85 19.18
C LEU A 28 6.22 -3.98 20.02
N ASP A 29 6.73 -4.54 21.11
CA ASP A 29 7.66 -3.83 22.00
C ASP A 29 9.04 -3.62 21.35
N GLU A 30 9.43 -4.48 20.41
CA GLU A 30 10.62 -4.30 19.58
C GLU A 30 10.53 -3.00 18.76
N VAL A 31 9.37 -2.73 18.16
CA VAL A 31 9.13 -1.51 17.36
C VAL A 31 9.18 -0.27 18.25
N LYS A 32 8.53 -0.31 19.42
CA LYS A 32 8.63 0.78 20.41
C LYS A 32 10.05 0.97 20.92
N GLY A 33 10.80 -0.13 21.10
CA GLY A 33 12.21 -0.12 21.50
C GLY A 33 13.09 0.59 20.48
N LEU A 34 12.88 0.30 19.19
CA LEU A 34 13.55 1.00 18.09
C LEU A 34 13.16 2.48 18.04
N ALA A 35 11.90 2.82 18.28
CA ALA A 35 11.45 4.23 18.32
C ALA A 35 12.16 5.02 19.43
N LYS A 36 12.34 4.41 20.61
CA LYS A 36 13.08 5.01 21.73
C LYS A 36 14.55 5.25 21.38
N GLN A 37 15.19 4.31 20.68
CA GLN A 37 16.57 4.49 20.20
C GLN A 37 16.64 5.61 19.16
N MET A 38 15.72 5.62 18.21
CA MET A 38 15.64 6.65 17.17
C MET A 38 15.45 8.05 17.75
N ILE A 39 14.61 8.20 18.79
CA ILE A 39 14.44 9.48 19.51
C ILE A 39 15.78 10.02 20.01
N LYS A 40 16.63 9.20 20.61
CA LYS A 40 17.92 9.66 21.17
C LYS A 40 18.81 10.28 20.09
N GLU A 41 18.82 9.70 18.90
CA GLU A 41 19.63 10.14 17.78
C GLU A 41 19.06 11.38 17.07
N VAL A 42 17.73 11.49 16.96
CA VAL A 42 17.09 12.60 16.22
C VAL A 42 16.75 13.82 17.09
N LYS A 43 16.56 13.66 18.41
CA LYS A 43 16.17 14.75 19.33
C LYS A 43 17.13 15.96 19.28
N PRO A 44 18.46 15.81 19.17
CA PRO A 44 19.37 16.95 19.03
C PRO A 44 19.12 17.82 17.78
N PHE A 45 18.56 17.25 16.70
CA PHE A 45 18.37 17.94 15.42
C PHE A 45 16.94 18.43 15.21
N ILE A 46 15.95 17.71 15.75
CA ILE A 46 14.52 17.98 15.52
C ILE A 46 13.70 17.97 16.82
N GLY A 47 14.30 18.43 17.93
CA GLY A 47 13.71 18.39 19.29
C GLY A 47 12.25 18.83 19.36
N ASN A 48 11.91 20.00 18.78
CA ASN A 48 10.54 20.52 18.74
C ASN A 48 9.50 19.56 18.13
N PHE A 49 9.91 18.66 17.23
CA PHE A 49 9.03 17.65 16.64
C PHE A 49 8.90 16.42 17.55
N VAL A 50 10.00 16.02 18.18
CA VAL A 50 10.02 14.88 19.12
C VAL A 50 9.24 15.20 20.39
N GLU A 51 9.40 16.39 20.94
CA GLU A 51 8.72 16.85 22.16
C GLU A 51 7.19 16.84 22.01
N ARG A 52 6.66 17.00 20.79
CA ARG A 52 5.21 16.90 20.55
C ARG A 52 4.64 15.53 20.84
N LEU A 53 5.43 14.48 20.67
CA LEU A 53 5.04 13.10 21.02
C LEU A 53 4.87 12.95 22.53
N GLU A 54 5.65 13.69 23.31
CA GLU A 54 5.66 13.69 24.78
C GLU A 54 4.54 14.59 25.37
N THR A 55 3.76 15.28 24.53
CA THR A 55 2.60 16.06 24.99
C THR A 55 1.36 15.19 25.17
N GLU A 56 0.41 15.67 25.97
CA GLU A 56 -0.92 15.03 26.13
C GLU A 56 -1.61 14.77 24.77
N LYS A 57 -1.43 15.68 23.80
CA LYS A 57 -1.97 15.51 22.45
C LYS A 57 -1.29 14.38 21.69
N GLY A 58 0.04 14.23 21.84
CA GLY A 58 0.81 13.14 21.26
C GLY A 58 0.38 11.78 21.82
N GLU A 59 0.27 11.69 23.14
CA GLU A 59 -0.22 10.50 23.84
C GLU A 59 -1.63 10.11 23.40
N LYS A 60 -2.55 11.08 23.34
CA LYS A 60 -3.91 10.87 22.83
C LYS A 60 -3.91 10.39 21.38
N TYR A 61 -2.99 10.88 20.55
CA TYR A 61 -2.91 10.45 19.15
C TYR A 61 -2.41 8.99 19.03
N ILE A 62 -1.39 8.62 19.81
CA ILE A 62 -0.90 7.23 19.89
C ILE A 62 -2.02 6.29 20.37
N ALA A 63 -2.72 6.66 21.44
CA ALA A 63 -3.83 5.89 21.98
C ALA A 63 -5.00 5.76 20.98
N TYR A 64 -5.28 6.83 20.23
CA TYR A 64 -6.28 6.81 19.15
C TYR A 64 -5.91 5.79 18.07
N LEU A 65 -4.65 5.75 17.63
CA LEU A 65 -4.19 4.79 16.61
C LEU A 65 -4.30 3.34 17.09
N GLN A 66 -3.89 3.07 18.34
CA GLN A 66 -4.02 1.75 18.97
C GLN A 66 -5.48 1.31 19.07
N THR A 67 -6.35 2.21 19.53
CA THR A 67 -7.79 1.95 19.65
C THR A 67 -8.42 1.69 18.27
N HIS A 68 -8.03 2.48 17.26
CA HIS A 68 -8.50 2.31 15.90
C HIS A 68 -8.13 0.94 15.33
N GLU A 69 -6.88 0.51 15.52
CA GLU A 69 -6.42 -0.81 15.09
C GLU A 69 -7.20 -1.95 15.78
N ASN A 70 -7.36 -1.88 17.11
CA ASN A 70 -8.11 -2.87 17.88
C ASN A 70 -9.57 -2.95 17.44
N ASN A 71 -10.22 -1.81 17.22
CA ASN A 71 -11.59 -1.76 16.70
C ASN A 71 -11.70 -2.43 15.33
N CYS A 72 -10.73 -2.22 14.43
CA CYS A 72 -10.71 -2.88 13.13
C CYS A 72 -10.54 -4.41 13.25
N LYS A 73 -9.71 -4.88 14.19
CA LYS A 73 -9.54 -6.31 14.48
C LYS A 73 -10.85 -6.93 15.00
N GLU A 74 -11.51 -6.29 15.97
CA GLU A 74 -12.80 -6.73 16.51
C GLU A 74 -13.90 -6.76 15.45
N LEU A 75 -14.01 -5.70 14.64
CA LEU A 75 -14.95 -5.65 13.52
C LEU A 75 -14.69 -6.77 12.51
N THR A 76 -13.42 -7.08 12.24
CA THR A 76 -13.04 -8.16 11.33
C THR A 76 -13.51 -9.51 11.88
N VAL A 77 -13.27 -9.80 13.15
CA VAL A 77 -13.76 -11.03 13.80
C VAL A 77 -15.29 -11.12 13.77
N LYS A 78 -15.97 -9.99 13.99
CA LYS A 78 -17.44 -9.91 14.04
C LYS A 78 -18.09 -10.15 12.68
N TYR A 79 -17.55 -9.57 11.61
CA TYR A 79 -18.21 -9.53 10.30
C TYR A 79 -17.59 -10.46 9.26
N ILE A 80 -16.33 -10.87 9.41
CA ILE A 80 -15.62 -11.68 8.42
C ILE A 80 -15.37 -13.07 8.97
N LYS A 81 -16.04 -14.07 8.36
CA LYS A 81 -15.72 -15.48 8.60
C LYS A 81 -14.40 -15.80 7.90
N GLN A 82 -13.33 -15.97 8.67
CA GLN A 82 -12.05 -16.41 8.12
C GLN A 82 -12.22 -17.78 7.49
N THR A 83 -12.07 -17.84 6.17
CA THR A 83 -12.04 -19.08 5.41
C THR A 83 -10.59 -19.29 5.02
N SER A 84 -10.05 -20.50 5.24
CA SER A 84 -8.69 -20.79 4.81
C SER A 84 -8.57 -20.51 3.31
N ALA A 85 -7.67 -19.59 2.95
CA ALA A 85 -7.40 -19.31 1.56
C ALA A 85 -6.87 -20.60 0.92
N LYS A 86 -7.61 -21.17 -0.02
CA LYS A 86 -7.07 -22.23 -0.89
C LYS A 86 -5.86 -21.63 -1.61
N THR A 87 -4.78 -22.41 -1.75
CA THR A 87 -3.52 -22.01 -2.40
C THR A 87 -3.78 -21.10 -3.58
N ALA A 88 -3.50 -19.80 -3.42
CA ALA A 88 -3.76 -18.81 -4.44
C ALA A 88 -2.51 -18.70 -5.31
N LYS A 89 -2.60 -19.11 -6.58
CA LYS A 89 -1.55 -18.79 -7.56
C LYS A 89 -1.41 -17.26 -7.66
N LYS A 90 -0.23 -16.75 -8.04
CA LYS A 90 -0.06 -15.34 -8.41
C LYS A 90 -1.21 -14.90 -9.30
N LYS A 91 -1.96 -13.92 -8.81
CA LYS A 91 -3.21 -13.51 -9.43
C LYS A 91 -3.33 -12.01 -9.28
N VAL A 92 -3.54 -11.35 -10.40
CA VAL A 92 -4.01 -9.97 -10.45
C VAL A 92 -5.46 -10.05 -10.92
N VAL A 93 -6.37 -9.55 -10.11
CA VAL A 93 -7.80 -9.51 -10.42
C VAL A 93 -8.25 -8.07 -10.42
N LEU A 94 -8.88 -7.64 -11.51
CA LEU A 94 -9.61 -6.38 -11.53
C LEU A 94 -10.92 -6.60 -10.76
N VAL A 95 -11.04 -5.96 -9.60
CA VAL A 95 -12.20 -6.07 -8.69
C VAL A 95 -13.25 -5.05 -9.05
N ASP A 96 -12.84 -3.80 -9.29
CA ASP A 96 -13.74 -2.70 -9.60
C ASP A 96 -13.03 -1.65 -10.47
N TYR A 97 -13.82 -0.89 -11.22
CA TYR A 97 -13.33 0.19 -12.07
C TYR A 97 -14.42 1.20 -12.39
N ASP A 98 -14.00 2.40 -12.77
CA ASP A 98 -14.92 3.45 -13.20
C ASP A 98 -15.55 3.12 -14.57
N LYS A 99 -16.84 2.79 -14.57
CA LYS A 99 -17.61 2.49 -15.79
C LYS A 99 -17.75 3.68 -16.73
N GLU A 100 -17.59 4.90 -16.22
CA GLU A 100 -17.72 6.14 -16.99
C GLU A 100 -16.37 6.86 -17.14
N ALA A 101 -15.26 6.11 -17.00
CA ALA A 101 -13.90 6.64 -16.96
C ALA A 101 -13.62 7.65 -18.07
N GLU A 102 -13.85 7.29 -19.33
CA GLU A 102 -13.57 8.15 -20.48
C GLU A 102 -14.38 9.45 -20.46
N ALA A 103 -15.67 9.37 -20.09
CA ALA A 103 -16.54 10.53 -20.02
C ALA A 103 -16.12 11.50 -18.90
N LYS A 104 -15.67 10.96 -17.75
CA LYS A 104 -15.14 11.76 -16.64
C LYS A 104 -13.79 12.38 -16.97
N ILE A 105 -12.86 11.61 -17.57
CA ILE A 105 -11.57 12.13 -18.05
C ILE A 105 -11.81 13.30 -19.00
N VAL A 106 -12.66 13.12 -20.02
CA VAL A 106 -12.98 14.18 -20.98
C VAL A 106 -13.65 15.38 -20.32
N ALA A 107 -14.57 15.16 -19.36
CA ALA A 107 -15.16 16.26 -18.60
C ALA A 107 -14.08 17.05 -17.84
N SER A 108 -13.16 16.36 -17.17
CA SER A 108 -12.06 16.96 -16.42
C SER A 108 -11.01 17.64 -17.32
N ILE A 109 -10.81 17.17 -18.55
CA ILE A 109 -9.98 17.85 -19.56
C ILE A 109 -10.62 19.18 -19.96
N LEU A 110 -11.93 19.20 -20.19
CA LEU A 110 -12.64 20.37 -20.74
C LEU A 110 -13.05 21.39 -19.68
N PHE A 111 -13.27 20.96 -18.43
CA PHE A 111 -13.81 21.80 -17.36
C PHE A 111 -12.99 23.07 -17.07
N PRO A 112 -11.65 23.03 -16.96
CA PRO A 112 -10.85 24.23 -16.69
C PRO A 112 -10.94 25.32 -17.78
N TYR A 113 -11.40 24.96 -18.98
CA TYR A 113 -11.52 25.83 -20.14
C TYR A 113 -12.98 26.16 -20.47
N SER A 114 -13.89 25.96 -19.52
CA SER A 114 -15.31 26.17 -19.68
C SER A 114 -15.87 27.13 -18.62
N HIS A 115 -16.92 27.86 -18.96
CA HIS A 115 -17.74 28.63 -18.00
C HIS A 115 -18.99 27.86 -17.55
N THR A 116 -19.05 26.55 -17.81
CA THR A 116 -20.17 25.69 -17.41
C THR A 116 -19.82 24.84 -16.20
N SER A 117 -20.82 24.44 -15.41
CA SER A 117 -20.56 23.62 -14.22
C SER A 117 -20.04 22.24 -14.62
N TYR A 118 -19.25 21.61 -13.75
CA TYR A 118 -18.72 20.26 -13.99
C TYR A 118 -19.86 19.25 -14.26
N GLU A 119 -20.96 19.36 -13.52
CA GLU A 119 -22.15 18.52 -13.72
C GLU A 119 -22.73 18.65 -15.14
N GLN A 120 -22.80 19.88 -15.67
CA GLN A 120 -23.29 20.12 -17.03
C GLN A 120 -22.36 19.54 -18.09
N ILE A 121 -21.05 19.68 -17.91
CA ILE A 121 -20.05 19.11 -18.83
C ILE A 121 -20.13 17.59 -18.80
N LEU A 122 -20.15 16.99 -17.62
CA LEU A 122 -20.23 15.55 -17.46
C LEU A 122 -21.51 14.97 -18.10
N LYS A 123 -22.67 15.63 -17.93
CA LYS A 123 -23.91 15.24 -18.62
C LYS A 123 -23.77 15.29 -20.15
N LYS A 124 -22.97 16.19 -20.70
CA LYS A 124 -22.70 16.28 -22.14
C LYS A 124 -21.71 15.20 -22.59
N THR A 125 -20.61 15.00 -21.86
CA THR A 125 -19.57 14.03 -22.25
C THR A 125 -20.06 12.59 -22.19
N LYS A 126 -20.94 12.25 -21.23
CA LYS A 126 -21.63 10.95 -21.18
C LYS A 126 -22.45 10.62 -22.44
N LYS A 127 -22.87 11.64 -23.19
CA LYS A 127 -23.64 11.47 -24.44
C LYS A 127 -22.74 11.47 -25.68
N PHE A 128 -21.43 11.66 -25.54
CA PHE A 128 -20.51 11.60 -26.68
C PHE A 128 -20.34 10.15 -27.14
N SER A 129 -20.11 9.97 -28.44
CA SER A 129 -19.71 8.68 -28.97
C SER A 129 -18.30 8.32 -28.49
N ALA A 130 -18.00 7.02 -28.39
CA ALA A 130 -16.67 6.54 -28.01
C ALA A 130 -15.56 7.15 -28.88
N LYS A 131 -15.79 7.28 -30.19
CA LYS A 131 -14.85 7.93 -31.12
C LYS A 131 -14.56 9.38 -30.72
N LYS A 132 -15.58 10.14 -30.32
CA LYS A 132 -15.39 11.55 -29.91
C LYS A 132 -14.64 11.65 -28.59
N LEU A 133 -14.93 10.77 -27.63
CA LEU A 133 -14.18 10.69 -26.37
C LEU A 133 -12.70 10.38 -26.63
N GLN A 134 -12.44 9.35 -27.45
CA GLN A 134 -11.10 8.94 -27.85
C GLN A 134 -10.33 10.08 -28.52
N THR A 135 -10.92 10.77 -29.50
CA THR A 135 -10.24 11.89 -30.18
C THR A 135 -9.83 13.00 -29.21
N ILE A 136 -10.66 13.33 -28.22
CA ILE A 136 -10.31 14.33 -27.21
C ILE A 136 -9.15 13.84 -26.33
N ILE A 137 -9.20 12.59 -25.88
CA ILE A 137 -8.13 11.98 -25.07
C ILE A 137 -6.81 11.93 -25.83
N GLU A 138 -6.82 11.47 -27.09
CA GLU A 138 -5.65 11.44 -27.96
C GLU A 138 -5.06 12.84 -28.15
N THR A 139 -5.92 13.83 -28.41
CA THR A 139 -5.49 15.23 -28.55
C THR A 139 -4.85 15.76 -27.26
N TYR A 140 -5.33 15.33 -26.10
CA TYR A 140 -4.79 15.74 -24.80
C TYR A 140 -3.39 15.17 -24.53
N VAL A 141 -3.09 13.97 -25.01
CA VAL A 141 -1.80 13.28 -24.74
C VAL A 141 -0.81 13.32 -25.90
N LYS A 142 -1.21 13.79 -27.10
CA LYS A 142 -0.42 13.67 -28.35
C LYS A 142 1.01 14.22 -28.27
N GLU A 143 1.26 15.28 -27.51
CA GLU A 143 2.57 15.94 -27.43
C GLU A 143 3.51 15.27 -26.41
N ARG A 144 3.08 14.16 -25.78
CA ARG A 144 3.86 13.44 -24.77
C ARG A 144 5.01 12.68 -25.43
N GLN A 145 6.23 13.21 -25.35
CA GLN A 145 7.45 12.63 -25.93
C GLN A 145 8.10 11.53 -25.07
N GLY A 146 7.76 11.45 -23.78
CA GLY A 146 8.43 10.51 -22.87
C GLY A 146 7.74 10.37 -21.52
N ARG A 147 8.28 9.48 -20.69
CA ARG A 147 7.70 9.17 -19.36
C ARG A 147 7.71 10.37 -18.40
N TRP A 148 8.65 11.31 -18.58
CA TRP A 148 8.79 12.50 -17.75
C TRP A 148 7.72 13.58 -18.03
N HIS A 149 7.12 13.60 -19.22
CA HIS A 149 5.98 14.47 -19.54
C HIS A 149 4.70 13.91 -18.91
N LYS A 150 4.53 14.07 -17.59
CA LYS A 150 3.38 13.53 -16.84
C LYS A 150 2.05 13.85 -17.53
N VAL A 151 1.17 12.86 -17.59
CA VAL A 151 -0.21 13.10 -18.04
C VAL A 151 -0.85 14.04 -17.02
N GLY A 152 -1.68 14.98 -17.46
CA GLY A 152 -2.30 15.92 -16.55
C GLY A 152 -3.39 15.27 -15.67
N LYS A 153 -3.85 16.05 -14.68
CA LYS A 153 -4.69 15.58 -13.56
C LYS A 153 -6.03 14.97 -13.95
N ALA A 154 -6.50 15.15 -15.18
CA ALA A 154 -7.76 14.56 -15.64
C ALA A 154 -7.78 13.02 -15.50
N PHE A 155 -6.62 12.38 -15.56
CA PHE A 155 -6.47 10.94 -15.36
C PHE A 155 -6.43 10.50 -13.89
N GLU A 156 -6.35 11.43 -12.95
CA GLU A 156 -6.44 11.14 -11.50
C GLU A 156 -7.91 11.04 -11.03
N GLU A 157 -8.89 11.40 -11.87
CA GLU A 157 -10.33 11.38 -11.55
C GLU A 157 -10.93 9.97 -11.51
N ILE A 158 -10.26 9.01 -12.17
CA ILE A 158 -10.75 7.65 -12.34
C ILE A 158 -9.99 6.69 -11.44
N TYR A 159 -10.63 5.56 -11.11
CA TYR A 159 -10.03 4.54 -10.27
C TYR A 159 -10.13 3.15 -10.89
N TYR A 160 -9.18 2.31 -10.46
CA TYR A 160 -9.20 0.88 -10.65
C TYR A 160 -8.84 0.23 -9.31
N THR A 161 -9.56 -0.81 -8.94
CA THR A 161 -9.28 -1.60 -7.74
C THR A 161 -8.81 -2.97 -8.16
N PHE A 162 -7.59 -3.32 -7.75
CA PHE A 162 -7.00 -4.62 -8.02
C PHE A 162 -6.81 -5.41 -6.72
N GLU A 163 -7.13 -6.70 -6.77
CA GLU A 163 -6.67 -7.68 -5.79
C GLU A 163 -5.42 -8.36 -6.36
N ILE A 164 -4.32 -8.32 -5.60
CA ILE A 164 -3.02 -8.82 -6.04
C ILE A 164 -2.48 -9.82 -5.01
N VAL A 165 -2.26 -11.05 -5.45
CA VAL A 165 -1.46 -12.04 -4.74
C VAL A 165 -0.07 -12.07 -5.36
N SER A 166 0.94 -11.70 -4.58
CA SER A 166 2.33 -11.61 -5.03
C SER A 166 3.33 -11.97 -3.94
N ASP A 167 4.59 -12.17 -4.33
CA ASP A 167 5.69 -12.35 -3.39
C ASP A 167 6.11 -11.01 -2.73
N ASN A 168 6.88 -11.12 -1.65
CA ASN A 168 7.33 -9.96 -0.88
C ASN A 168 8.24 -9.02 -1.69
N GLY A 169 9.02 -9.53 -2.64
CA GLY A 169 9.91 -8.71 -3.47
C GLY A 169 9.09 -7.79 -4.39
N ALA A 170 8.13 -8.37 -5.10
CA ALA A 170 7.19 -7.60 -5.91
C ALA A 170 6.35 -6.62 -5.07
N TYR A 171 5.97 -6.97 -3.83
CA TYR A 171 5.28 -6.03 -2.94
C TYR A 171 6.15 -4.81 -2.59
N LYS A 172 7.45 -5.00 -2.32
CA LYS A 172 8.40 -3.90 -2.12
C LYS A 172 8.59 -3.01 -3.34
N ASP A 173 8.37 -3.56 -4.53
CA ASP A 173 8.35 -2.77 -5.76
C ASP A 173 7.06 -1.95 -5.90
N LEU A 174 5.92 -2.49 -5.47
CA LEU A 174 4.63 -1.78 -5.44
C LEU A 174 4.64 -0.62 -4.43
N GLU A 175 5.29 -0.77 -3.27
CA GLU A 175 5.45 0.30 -2.26
C GLU A 175 6.12 1.57 -2.83
N ARG A 176 6.86 1.47 -3.95
CA ARG A 176 7.48 2.63 -4.61
C ARG A 176 6.48 3.51 -5.39
N HIS A 177 5.26 3.02 -5.62
CA HIS A 177 4.20 3.78 -6.28
C HIS A 177 3.46 4.65 -5.26
N ARG A 178 3.76 5.96 -5.28
CA ARG A 178 3.28 6.89 -4.25
C ARG A 178 1.84 7.37 -4.45
N ILE A 179 1.32 7.31 -5.68
CA ILE A 179 -0.03 7.78 -6.03
C ILE A 179 -0.92 6.54 -6.21
N CYS A 180 -1.20 5.85 -5.11
CA CYS A 180 -2.20 4.79 -5.02
C CYS A 180 -2.55 4.52 -3.56
N SER A 181 -3.76 4.02 -3.33
CA SER A 181 -4.16 3.49 -2.02
C SER A 181 -3.87 2.00 -2.00
N GLN A 182 -3.05 1.55 -1.04
CA GLN A 182 -2.69 0.15 -0.87
C GLN A 182 -3.20 -0.33 0.49
N TYR A 183 -3.90 -1.47 0.48
CA TYR A 183 -4.33 -2.18 1.67
C TYR A 183 -3.74 -3.58 1.62
N ARG A 184 -3.01 -3.99 2.66
CA ARG A 184 -2.38 -5.31 2.73
C ARG A 184 -3.01 -6.16 3.81
N GLN A 185 -3.07 -7.46 3.56
CA GLN A 185 -3.26 -8.45 4.62
C GLN A 185 -1.95 -8.59 5.41
N TYR A 186 -2.03 -9.16 6.62
CA TYR A 186 -0.83 -9.62 7.32
C TYR A 186 -0.09 -10.66 6.47
N PHE A 187 1.21 -10.77 6.69
CA PHE A 187 2.00 -11.79 6.00
C PHE A 187 1.48 -13.17 6.38
N THR A 188 1.42 -14.07 5.39
CA THR A 188 0.92 -15.43 5.59
C THR A 188 1.64 -16.39 4.66
N THR A 189 1.82 -17.62 5.13
CA THR A 189 2.36 -18.72 4.32
C THR A 189 1.25 -19.54 3.65
N GLN A 190 -0.03 -19.26 3.96
CA GLN A 190 -1.19 -20.02 3.46
C GLN A 190 -1.43 -19.84 1.95
N LEU A 191 -0.98 -18.73 1.36
CA LEU A 191 -1.10 -18.46 -0.07
C LEU A 191 -0.12 -19.28 -0.91
N GLY A 192 0.83 -19.98 -0.26
CA GLY A 192 1.85 -20.79 -0.92
C GLY A 192 3.10 -19.99 -1.27
N TYR A 193 3.95 -20.60 -2.10
CA TYR A 193 5.20 -20.02 -2.55
C TYR A 193 5.52 -20.47 -3.98
N GLU A 194 6.45 -19.77 -4.61
CA GLU A 194 6.96 -20.13 -5.93
C GLU A 194 8.40 -20.59 -5.82
N VAL A 195 8.79 -21.52 -6.69
CA VAL A 195 10.19 -21.92 -6.85
C VAL A 195 10.78 -21.09 -7.99
N PRO A 196 11.76 -20.21 -7.74
CA PRO A 196 12.41 -19.44 -8.79
C PRO A 196 13.01 -20.35 -9.86
N LYS A 197 13.02 -19.89 -11.11
CA LYS A 197 13.62 -20.64 -12.22
C LYS A 197 15.10 -20.95 -11.94
N ASP A 198 15.85 -20.00 -11.42
CA ASP A 198 17.27 -20.16 -11.10
C ASP A 198 17.51 -21.28 -10.05
N ILE A 199 16.59 -21.45 -9.10
CA ILE A 199 16.63 -22.55 -8.12
C ILE A 199 16.35 -23.90 -8.78
N THR A 200 15.47 -23.90 -9.79
CA THR A 200 15.14 -25.08 -10.59
C THR A 200 16.30 -25.50 -11.46
N ASP A 201 16.88 -24.55 -12.20
CA ASP A 201 18.01 -24.76 -13.10
C ASP A 201 19.26 -25.21 -12.32
N ALA A 202 19.44 -24.73 -11.09
CA ALA A 202 20.50 -25.17 -10.19
C ALA A 202 20.25 -26.53 -9.50
N GLY A 203 19.12 -27.20 -9.76
CA GLY A 203 18.80 -28.52 -9.21
C GLY A 203 18.42 -28.53 -7.72
N PHE A 204 18.14 -27.36 -7.12
CA PHE A 204 17.86 -27.24 -5.68
C PHE A 204 16.37 -27.29 -5.32
N CYS A 205 15.46 -27.59 -6.26
CA CYS A 205 14.01 -27.65 -6.03
C CYS A 205 13.62 -28.38 -4.74
N LYS A 206 14.07 -29.63 -4.56
CA LYS A 206 13.70 -30.44 -3.38
C LYS A 206 14.13 -29.79 -2.07
N LYS A 207 15.33 -29.20 -2.03
CA LYS A 207 15.87 -28.53 -0.84
C LYS A 207 15.09 -27.25 -0.54
N TYR A 208 14.77 -26.48 -1.58
CA TYR A 208 13.99 -25.26 -1.48
C TYR A 208 12.56 -25.53 -0.98
N THR A 209 11.83 -26.44 -1.63
CA THR A 209 10.47 -26.86 -1.23
C THR A 209 10.45 -27.32 0.23
N LYS A 210 11.41 -28.18 0.64
CA LYS A 210 11.50 -28.64 2.04
C LYS A 210 11.72 -27.49 3.03
N ALA A 211 12.53 -26.49 2.67
CA ALA A 211 12.77 -25.33 3.51
C ALA A 211 11.52 -24.44 3.62
N MET A 212 10.81 -24.21 2.51
CA MET A 212 9.58 -23.43 2.48
C MET A 212 8.45 -24.12 3.27
N ASP A 213 8.32 -25.44 3.15
CA ASP A 213 7.33 -26.21 3.93
C ASP A 213 7.63 -26.15 5.43
N LEU A 214 8.91 -26.20 5.82
CA LEU A 214 9.33 -26.04 7.21
C LEU A 214 9.04 -24.63 7.74
N ALA A 215 9.29 -23.61 6.91
CA ALA A 215 8.97 -22.22 7.23
C ALA A 215 7.46 -22.05 7.44
N GLY A 216 6.62 -22.58 6.56
CA GLY A 216 5.16 -22.60 6.70
C GLY A 216 4.69 -23.25 8.01
N LYS A 217 5.17 -24.46 8.30
CA LYS A 217 4.87 -25.15 9.57
C LYS A 217 5.34 -24.40 10.82
N THR A 218 6.39 -23.60 10.69
CA THR A 218 6.92 -22.81 11.81
C THR A 218 6.09 -21.55 12.00
N PHE A 219 5.75 -20.85 10.92
CA PHE A 219 4.80 -19.76 10.89
C PHE A 219 3.46 -20.17 11.54
N ASP A 220 2.87 -21.29 11.12
CA ASP A 220 1.60 -21.78 11.67
C ASP A 220 1.64 -22.06 13.18
N ARG A 221 2.82 -22.42 13.72
CA ARG A 221 2.99 -22.63 15.16
C ARG A 221 3.08 -21.31 15.91
N ILE A 222 3.82 -20.33 15.38
CA ILE A 222 3.98 -19.01 15.98
C ILE A 222 2.65 -18.24 15.91
N ASN A 223 2.00 -18.21 14.74
CA ASN A 223 0.76 -17.47 14.50
C ASN A 223 -0.40 -17.87 15.44
N LYS A 224 -0.39 -19.10 15.96
CA LYS A 224 -1.40 -19.54 16.95
C LYS A 224 -1.27 -18.84 18.31
N GLN A 225 -0.07 -18.49 18.70
CA GLN A 225 0.22 -17.89 20.01
C GLN A 225 0.55 -16.39 19.90
N PHE A 226 1.18 -15.99 18.80
CA PHE A 226 1.77 -14.68 18.58
C PHE A 226 1.45 -14.17 17.16
N PRO A 227 0.18 -13.86 16.86
CA PRO A 227 -0.24 -13.50 15.50
C PRO A 227 0.35 -12.18 14.99
N GLU A 228 0.73 -11.26 15.87
CA GLU A 228 1.38 -10.00 15.47
C GLU A 228 2.87 -10.19 15.14
N GLN A 229 3.51 -11.22 15.73
CA GLN A 229 4.94 -11.52 15.59
C GLN A 229 5.24 -12.55 14.50
N ALA A 230 4.23 -13.31 14.05
CA ALA A 230 4.40 -14.47 13.17
C ALA A 230 4.89 -14.13 11.76
#